data_AF-K2KN44-F1
#
_entry.id   AF-K2KN44-F1
#
_cell.length_a   1.000
_cell.length_b   1.000
_cell.length_c   1.000
_cell.angle_alpha   90.00
_cell.angle_beta   90.00
_cell.angle_gamma   90.00
#
_symmetry.space_group_name_H-M   'P 1'
#
loop_
_entity.id
_entity.type
_entity.pdbx_description
1 polymer ?
#
loop_
_entity_poly.entity_id
_entity_poly.type
_entity_poly.pdbx_seq_one_letter_code
_entity_poly.pdbx_strand_id
1 'polypeptide(L)'
;MMKKISLAAASLLVVSSLLLSACDGNQMPVSQGPVATLDARLLPNDEWQLSSQHIQLSFCRDRINEALLAEADELRRWRVVEQVTAFPPYRHEGLAELARFEQQYGLLLWQLSGNVSSQRYALVTAAAQPQASASDVFAALTTLSRDDAICYSAVE
;
A
#
# COMPACT_ATOMS: atom_id res chain seq x y z
N MET A 1 31.00 20.86 -64.62
CA MET A 1 31.54 21.54 -63.42
C MET A 1 31.04 20.80 -62.18
N MET A 2 31.88 19.93 -61.58
CA MET A 2 31.54 19.16 -60.37
C MET A 2 31.98 19.95 -59.14
N LYS A 3 31.03 20.28 -58.25
CA LYS A 3 31.30 20.93 -56.96
C LYS A 3 31.56 19.84 -55.93
N LYS A 4 32.82 19.70 -55.51
CA LYS A 4 33.25 18.77 -54.45
C LYS A 4 32.66 19.24 -53.13
N ILE A 5 31.71 18.48 -52.58
CA ILE A 5 31.16 18.73 -51.24
C ILE A 5 32.09 18.03 -50.24
N SER A 6 32.59 18.82 -49.30
CA SER A 6 33.62 18.49 -48.33
C SER A 6 33.13 17.44 -47.32
N LEU A 7 33.78 16.29 -47.30
CA LEU A 7 33.56 15.14 -46.42
C LEU A 7 34.11 15.36 -44.99
N ALA A 8 33.95 16.56 -44.44
CA ALA A 8 34.53 16.90 -43.13
C ALA A 8 33.52 17.41 -42.09
N ALA A 9 32.29 17.76 -42.49
CA ALA A 9 31.30 18.32 -41.58
C ALA A 9 30.22 17.32 -41.11
N ALA A 10 30.14 16.13 -41.72
CA ALA A 10 29.11 15.14 -41.41
C ALA A 10 29.42 14.29 -40.16
N SER A 11 30.67 14.28 -39.70
CA SER A 11 31.12 13.37 -38.64
C SER A 11 30.92 13.90 -37.22
N LEU A 12 30.52 15.17 -37.04
CA LEU A 12 30.36 15.75 -35.69
C LEU A 12 28.94 15.64 -35.11
N LEU A 13 27.94 15.29 -35.92
CA LEU A 13 26.52 15.26 -35.50
C LEU A 13 26.05 13.88 -35.00
N VAL A 14 26.81 12.81 -35.25
CA VAL A 14 26.41 11.45 -34.87
C VAL A 14 26.80 11.09 -33.44
N VAL A 15 27.78 11.80 -32.84
CA VAL A 15 28.29 11.46 -31.50
C VAL A 15 27.42 12.03 -30.37
N SER A 16 26.60 13.07 -30.62
CA SER A 16 25.74 13.68 -29.60
C SER A 16 24.44 12.93 -29.31
N SER A 17 24.07 11.94 -30.13
CA SER A 17 22.78 11.25 -30.00
C SER A 17 22.84 9.99 -29.13
N LEU A 18 24.02 9.58 -28.66
CA LEU A 18 24.23 8.34 -27.90
C LEU A 18 24.26 8.54 -26.37
N LEU A 19 24.04 9.76 -25.87
CA LEU A 19 24.09 10.08 -24.43
C LEU A 19 22.71 10.34 -23.79
N LEU A 20 21.60 10.16 -24.50
CA LEU A 20 20.24 10.35 -23.95
C LEU A 20 19.46 9.07 -23.64
N SER A 21 20.04 7.89 -23.83
CA SER A 21 19.41 6.61 -23.47
C SER A 21 19.90 6.11 -22.11
N ALA A 22 19.73 6.90 -21.06
CA ALA A 22 19.93 6.45 -19.67
C ALA A 22 19.05 7.24 -18.68
N CYS A 23 17.80 7.52 -19.06
CA CYS A 23 16.73 7.71 -18.08
C CYS A 23 15.73 6.57 -18.30
N ASP A 24 16.20 5.34 -18.12
CA ASP A 24 15.26 4.27 -17.83
C ASP A 24 14.85 4.50 -16.39
N GLY A 25 13.70 5.14 -16.22
CA GLY A 25 13.04 5.28 -14.94
C GLY A 25 12.73 3.88 -14.47
N ASN A 26 13.69 3.24 -13.83
CA ASN A 26 13.53 2.00 -13.10
C ASN A 26 12.68 2.31 -11.86
N GLN A 27 11.43 2.72 -12.09
CA GLN A 27 10.35 2.51 -11.17
C GLN A 27 10.28 1.01 -11.05
N MET A 28 10.95 0.46 -10.03
CA MET A 28 10.63 -0.86 -9.55
C MET A 28 9.11 -0.93 -9.53
N PRO A 29 8.49 -1.93 -10.17
CA PRO A 29 7.09 -2.17 -9.93
C PRO A 29 7.03 -2.38 -8.43
N VAL A 30 6.47 -1.40 -7.70
CA VAL A 30 6.03 -1.62 -6.33
C VAL A 30 5.11 -2.80 -6.50
N SER A 31 5.59 -3.99 -6.13
CA SER A 31 4.75 -5.17 -6.06
C SER A 31 3.65 -4.74 -5.12
N GLN A 32 2.49 -4.38 -5.68
CA GLN A 32 1.35 -3.94 -4.91
C GLN A 32 0.94 -5.19 -4.16
N GLY A 33 1.45 -5.35 -2.93
CA GLY A 33 1.10 -6.47 -2.09
C GLY A 33 -0.42 -6.56 -1.97
N PRO A 34 -0.98 -7.72 -1.63
CA PRO A 34 -2.43 -7.88 -1.54
C PRO A 34 -3.07 -6.80 -0.67
N VAL A 35 -2.40 -6.33 0.40
CA VAL A 35 -2.81 -5.15 1.20
C VAL A 35 -2.92 -3.86 0.39
N ALA A 36 -1.91 -3.47 -0.40
CA ALA A 36 -1.97 -2.24 -1.18
C ALA A 36 -3.02 -2.32 -2.29
N THR A 37 -3.17 -3.50 -2.89
CA THR A 37 -4.21 -3.79 -3.87
C THR A 37 -5.60 -3.73 -3.23
N LEU A 38 -5.74 -4.29 -2.05
CA LEU A 38 -6.97 -4.26 -1.25
C LEU A 38 -7.35 -2.81 -0.91
N ASP A 39 -6.39 -2.03 -0.39
CA ASP A 39 -6.61 -0.63 -0.04
C ASP A 39 -6.88 0.27 -1.25
N ALA A 40 -6.48 -0.15 -2.46
CA ALA A 40 -6.80 0.55 -3.71
C ALA A 40 -8.20 0.20 -4.26
N ARG A 41 -8.85 -0.87 -3.78
CA ARG A 41 -10.20 -1.25 -4.25
C ARG A 41 -11.26 -0.37 -3.58
N LEU A 42 -12.21 0.10 -4.38
CA LEU A 42 -13.31 0.99 -3.95
C LEU A 42 -14.16 0.46 -2.79
N LEU A 43 -14.42 -0.85 -2.78
CA LEU A 43 -15.22 -1.58 -1.80
C LEU A 43 -14.62 -2.99 -1.63
N PRO A 44 -14.89 -3.66 -0.51
CA PRO A 44 -14.94 -5.12 -0.50
C PRO A 44 -15.90 -5.51 -1.62
N ASN A 45 -15.34 -6.02 -2.72
CA ASN A 45 -16.12 -6.49 -3.85
C ASN A 45 -16.48 -7.96 -3.63
N ASP A 46 -17.06 -8.60 -4.64
CA ASP A 46 -17.49 -10.00 -4.56
C ASP A 46 -16.35 -11.00 -4.27
N GLU A 47 -15.09 -10.55 -4.13
CA GLU A 47 -13.95 -11.37 -3.72
C GLU A 47 -13.67 -11.32 -2.22
N TRP A 48 -14.15 -10.30 -1.48
CA TRP A 48 -13.75 -10.03 -0.10
C TRP A 48 -14.92 -9.66 0.81
N GLN A 49 -14.86 -10.12 2.06
CA GLN A 49 -15.79 -9.77 3.13
C GLN A 49 -15.02 -9.21 4.32
N LEU A 50 -15.54 -8.13 4.89
CA LEU A 50 -15.00 -7.50 6.10
C LEU A 50 -15.72 -8.03 7.34
N SER A 51 -15.01 -8.18 8.45
CA SER A 51 -15.62 -8.48 9.75
C SER A 51 -16.56 -7.35 10.20
N SER A 52 -17.60 -7.72 10.96
CA SER A 52 -18.53 -6.74 11.55
C SER A 52 -17.98 -6.07 12.81
N GLN A 53 -17.11 -6.77 13.54
CA GLN A 53 -16.31 -6.20 14.64
C GLN A 53 -15.03 -5.61 14.10
N HIS A 54 -14.51 -4.61 14.80
CA HIS A 54 -13.34 -3.88 14.36
C HIS A 54 -12.18 -4.06 15.35
N ILE A 55 -10.97 -3.98 14.82
CA ILE A 55 -9.73 -4.06 15.58
C ILE A 55 -9.15 -2.64 15.63
N GLN A 56 -8.89 -2.14 16.83
CA GLN A 56 -8.13 -0.92 17.04
C GLN A 56 -6.68 -1.30 17.37
N LEU A 57 -5.71 -0.73 16.65
CA LEU A 57 -4.28 -0.94 16.89
C LEU A 57 -3.56 0.39 17.07
N SER A 58 -2.57 0.42 17.95
CA SER A 58 -1.53 1.45 17.98
C SER A 58 -0.17 0.80 17.79
N PHE A 59 0.59 1.32 16.83
CA PHE A 59 1.96 0.89 16.63
C PHE A 59 2.88 1.57 17.65
N CYS A 60 3.88 0.84 18.15
CA CYS A 60 4.88 1.39 19.08
C CYS A 60 5.74 2.49 18.47
N ARG A 61 5.83 2.54 17.13
CA ARG A 61 6.56 3.57 16.40
C ARG A 61 5.57 4.59 15.86
N ASP A 62 5.65 5.80 16.37
CA ASP A 62 4.76 6.90 15.98
C ASP A 62 4.73 7.13 14.46
N ARG A 63 5.88 6.99 13.78
CA ARG A 63 5.97 7.12 12.31
C ARG A 63 5.03 6.18 11.55
N ILE A 64 4.69 5.00 12.09
CA ILE A 64 3.74 4.08 11.46
C ILE A 64 2.30 4.57 11.65
N ASN A 65 1.97 5.05 12.84
CA ASN A 65 0.67 5.67 13.10
C ASN A 65 0.47 6.92 12.23
N GLU A 66 1.50 7.76 12.11
CA GLU A 66 1.51 8.92 11.21
C GLU A 66 1.41 8.50 9.74
N ALA A 67 2.13 7.45 9.33
CA ALA A 67 2.06 6.94 7.96
C ALA A 67 0.66 6.46 7.57
N LEU A 68 -0.09 5.93 8.54
CA LEU A 68 -1.44 5.42 8.35
C LEU A 68 -2.53 6.44 8.69
N LEU A 69 -2.17 7.66 9.09
CA LEU A 69 -3.13 8.71 9.41
C LEU A 69 -3.99 9.02 8.18
N ALA A 70 -5.29 8.76 8.33
CA ALA A 70 -6.26 8.99 7.29
C ALA A 70 -7.68 8.90 7.86
N GLU A 71 -8.49 9.91 7.60
CA GLU A 71 -9.91 9.85 7.87
C GLU A 71 -10.62 8.90 6.88
N ALA A 72 -11.80 8.40 7.27
CA ALA A 72 -12.55 7.46 6.43
C ALA A 72 -12.84 8.02 5.02
N ASP A 73 -13.09 9.33 4.90
CA ASP A 73 -13.32 9.98 3.62
C ASP A 73 -12.03 10.18 2.80
N GLU A 74 -10.88 10.35 3.45
CA GLU A 74 -9.58 10.38 2.77
C GLU A 74 -9.25 9.02 2.18
N LEU A 75 -9.38 7.97 3.01
CA LEU A 75 -9.21 6.60 2.57
C LEU A 75 -10.12 6.32 1.38
N ARG A 76 -11.43 6.61 1.50
CA ARG A 76 -12.39 6.43 0.40
C ARG A 76 -11.95 7.15 -0.86
N ARG A 77 -11.54 8.43 -0.78
CA ARG A 77 -11.07 9.17 -1.97
C ARG A 77 -9.86 8.49 -2.61
N TRP A 78 -8.90 8.03 -1.83
CA TRP A 78 -7.75 7.33 -2.39
C TRP A 78 -8.14 6.00 -3.05
N ARG A 79 -9.09 5.26 -2.47
CA ARG A 79 -9.62 4.02 -3.07
C ARG A 79 -10.39 4.30 -4.36
N VAL A 80 -11.11 5.42 -4.45
CA VAL A 80 -11.84 5.82 -5.67
C VAL A 80 -10.91 6.09 -6.85
N VAL A 81 -9.71 6.62 -6.58
CA VAL A 81 -8.76 6.91 -7.65
C VAL A 81 -8.10 5.62 -8.19
N GLU A 82 -8.15 4.51 -7.45
CA GLU A 82 -7.61 3.19 -7.82
C GLU A 82 -6.13 3.22 -8.27
N GLN A 83 -5.38 4.27 -7.89
CA GLN A 83 -3.97 4.42 -8.20
C GLN A 83 -3.17 4.58 -6.92
N VAL A 84 -2.11 3.80 -6.77
CA VAL A 84 -1.19 3.89 -5.62
C VAL A 84 -0.55 5.28 -5.52
N THR A 85 -0.43 6.03 -6.62
CA THR A 85 0.03 7.42 -6.62
C THR A 85 -0.95 8.40 -5.95
N ALA A 86 -2.19 7.99 -5.68
CA ALA A 86 -3.14 8.77 -4.91
C ALA A 86 -2.83 8.75 -3.40
N PHE A 87 -2.07 7.74 -2.93
CA PHE A 87 -1.63 7.69 -1.56
C PHE A 87 -0.50 8.71 -1.32
N PRO A 88 -0.50 9.37 -0.15
CA PRO A 88 0.64 10.17 0.25
C PRO A 88 1.92 9.31 0.28
N PRO A 89 3.09 9.83 -0.15
CA PRO A 89 4.32 9.04 -0.22
C PRO A 89 4.74 8.40 1.11
N TYR A 90 4.40 9.03 2.24
CA TYR A 90 4.71 8.50 3.57
C TYR A 90 3.88 7.25 3.94
N ARG A 91 2.74 7.02 3.28
CA ARG A 91 1.82 5.91 3.59
C ARG A 91 2.41 4.54 3.25
N HIS A 92 3.41 4.49 2.37
CA HIS A 92 4.08 3.25 1.98
C HIS A 92 4.64 2.48 3.16
N GLU A 93 5.18 3.16 4.17
CA GLU A 93 5.73 2.49 5.35
C GLU A 93 4.63 1.81 6.17
N GLY A 94 3.52 2.51 6.39
CA GLY A 94 2.35 1.95 7.04
C GLY A 94 1.79 0.74 6.31
N LEU A 95 1.64 0.83 4.99
CA LEU A 95 1.17 -0.28 4.17
C LEU A 95 2.15 -1.47 4.16
N ALA A 96 3.44 -1.22 4.27
CA ALA A 96 4.45 -2.27 4.39
C ALA A 96 4.29 -3.02 5.72
N GLU A 97 4.02 -2.31 6.82
CA GLU A 97 3.74 -2.93 8.12
C GLU A 97 2.46 -3.78 8.10
N LEU A 98 1.40 -3.29 7.45
CA LEU A 98 0.18 -4.07 7.26
C LEU A 98 0.39 -5.30 6.36
N ALA A 99 1.20 -5.18 5.30
CA ALA A 99 1.58 -6.31 4.46
C ALA A 99 2.42 -7.35 5.21
N ARG A 100 3.23 -6.92 6.19
CA ARG A 100 3.97 -7.85 7.06
C ARG A 100 3.01 -8.71 7.89
N PHE A 101 1.91 -8.15 8.42
CA PHE A 101 0.91 -8.94 9.15
C PHE A 101 0.25 -10.01 8.28
N GLU A 102 -0.05 -9.68 7.02
CA GLU A 102 -0.56 -10.66 6.07
C GLU A 102 0.46 -11.79 5.85
N GLN A 103 1.71 -11.45 5.57
CA GLN A 103 2.75 -12.43 5.27
C GLN A 103 3.11 -13.31 6.47
N GLN A 104 3.15 -12.73 7.67
CA GLN A 104 3.59 -13.42 8.87
C GLN A 104 2.47 -14.20 9.57
N TYR A 105 1.24 -13.69 9.52
CA TYR A 105 0.12 -14.23 10.29
C TYR A 105 -1.08 -14.65 9.44
N GLY A 106 -1.06 -14.39 8.14
CA GLY A 106 -2.22 -14.57 7.28
C GLY A 106 -3.35 -13.59 7.60
N LEU A 107 -3.05 -12.47 8.27
CA LEU A 107 -4.04 -11.48 8.69
C LEU A 107 -4.06 -10.32 7.71
N LEU A 108 -5.12 -10.27 6.91
CA LEU A 108 -5.36 -9.19 5.98
C LEU A 108 -6.27 -8.14 6.65
N LEU A 109 -5.77 -6.91 6.79
CA LEU A 109 -6.46 -5.83 7.50
C LEU A 109 -6.91 -4.74 6.53
N TRP A 110 -8.17 -4.35 6.63
CA TRP A 110 -8.75 -3.23 5.89
C TRP A 110 -8.83 -1.99 6.78
N GLN A 111 -8.14 -0.90 6.42
CA GLN A 111 -8.19 0.31 7.24
C GLN A 111 -9.54 1.04 7.09
N LEU A 112 -10.22 1.27 8.21
CA LEU A 112 -11.48 2.02 8.26
C LEU A 112 -11.24 3.50 8.52
N SER A 113 -10.30 3.80 9.42
CA SER A 113 -9.86 5.16 9.76
C SER A 113 -8.56 5.10 10.55
N GLY A 114 -7.95 6.26 10.76
CA GLY A 114 -6.67 6.37 11.42
C GLY A 114 -6.39 7.77 11.95
N ASN A 115 -5.89 7.85 13.17
CA ASN A 115 -5.37 9.09 13.76
C ASN A 115 -3.94 8.91 14.25
N VAL A 116 -3.36 9.96 14.85
CA VAL A 116 -1.96 9.94 15.34
C VAL A 116 -1.69 8.88 16.41
N SER A 117 -2.72 8.40 17.12
CA SER A 117 -2.56 7.49 18.26
C SER A 117 -2.99 6.07 17.95
N SER A 118 -3.93 5.85 17.04
CA SER A 118 -4.45 4.52 16.74
C SER A 118 -5.17 4.47 15.39
N GLN A 119 -5.22 3.26 14.85
CA GLN A 119 -5.85 2.94 13.58
C GLN A 119 -6.98 1.94 13.84
N ARG A 120 -8.06 2.03 13.06
CA ARG A 120 -9.20 1.11 13.13
C ARG A 120 -9.24 0.26 11.87
N TYR A 121 -9.40 -1.04 12.04
CA TYR A 121 -9.40 -2.02 10.97
C TYR A 121 -10.61 -2.96 11.03
N ALA A 122 -11.00 -3.47 9.87
CA ALA A 122 -11.77 -4.70 9.76
C ALA A 122 -10.87 -5.85 9.31
N LEU A 123 -11.13 -7.06 9.80
CA LEU A 123 -10.46 -8.27 9.32
C LEU A 123 -11.08 -8.66 7.96
N VAL A 124 -10.22 -9.00 7.00
CA VAL A 124 -10.64 -9.36 5.65
C VAL A 124 -10.61 -10.87 5.49
N THR A 125 -11.67 -11.39 4.88
CA THR A 125 -11.83 -12.81 4.51
C THR A 125 -12.25 -12.90 3.04
N ALA A 126 -11.96 -14.03 2.39
CA ALA A 126 -12.42 -14.24 1.02
C ALA A 126 -13.94 -14.41 0.98
N ALA A 127 -14.60 -13.94 -0.08
CA ALA A 127 -16.06 -14.04 -0.24
C ALA A 127 -16.58 -15.49 -0.28
N ALA A 128 -15.75 -16.43 -0.75
CA ALA A 128 -16.07 -17.85 -0.74
C ALA A 128 -16.06 -18.49 0.67
N GLN A 129 -15.56 -17.78 1.68
CA GLN A 129 -15.50 -18.22 3.07
C GLN A 129 -16.61 -17.56 3.90
N PRO A 130 -16.99 -18.13 5.05
CA PRO A 130 -17.83 -17.41 6.01
C PRO A 130 -17.16 -16.09 6.41
N GLN A 131 -17.96 -15.03 6.53
CA GLN A 131 -17.49 -13.77 7.12
C GLN A 131 -16.86 -14.05 8.49
N ALA A 132 -15.75 -13.36 8.79
CA ALA A 132 -15.06 -13.52 10.07
C ALA A 132 -16.00 -13.29 11.26
N SER A 133 -16.07 -14.29 12.13
CA SER A 133 -16.85 -14.26 13.37
C SER A 133 -16.17 -13.41 14.45
N ALA A 134 -16.87 -13.17 15.55
CA ALA A 134 -16.29 -12.56 16.74
C ALA A 134 -15.05 -13.30 17.25
N SER A 135 -15.09 -14.63 17.19
CA SER A 135 -13.98 -15.48 17.62
C SER A 135 -12.76 -15.31 16.71
N ASP A 136 -12.96 -15.14 15.40
CA ASP A 136 -11.88 -14.94 14.44
C ASP A 136 -11.20 -13.58 14.64
N VAL A 137 -12.01 -12.53 14.86
CA VAL A 137 -11.50 -11.20 15.19
C VAL A 137 -10.71 -11.20 16.51
N PHE A 138 -11.21 -11.90 17.53
CA PHE A 138 -10.50 -12.03 18.81
C PHE A 138 -9.20 -12.84 18.68
N ALA A 139 -9.19 -13.90 17.87
CA ALA A 139 -8.00 -14.67 17.57
C ALA A 139 -6.96 -13.82 16.82
N ALA A 140 -7.39 -13.05 15.82
CA ALA A 140 -6.55 -12.09 15.11
C ALA A 140 -5.96 -11.04 16.06
N LEU A 141 -6.79 -10.46 16.94
CA LEU A 141 -6.33 -9.52 17.97
C LEU A 141 -5.27 -10.14 18.87
N THR A 142 -5.48 -11.37 19.34
CA THR A 142 -4.54 -12.07 20.23
C THR A 142 -3.19 -12.33 19.54
N THR A 143 -3.21 -12.60 18.24
CA THR A 143 -1.98 -12.73 17.43
C THR A 143 -1.27 -11.39 17.32
N LEU A 144 -2.00 -10.33 16.94
CA LEU A 144 -1.45 -8.98 16.75
C LEU A 144 -0.94 -8.37 18.05
N SER A 145 -1.60 -8.62 19.19
CA SER A 145 -1.22 -8.09 20.50
C SER A 145 0.10 -8.67 21.03
N ARG A 146 0.62 -9.73 20.39
CA ARG A 146 1.91 -10.37 20.73
C ARG A 146 3.02 -9.92 19.79
N ASP A 147 2.71 -9.12 18.80
CA ASP A 147 3.69 -8.57 17.88
C ASP A 147 4.41 -7.38 18.51
N ASP A 148 5.74 -7.37 18.48
CA ASP A 148 6.57 -6.34 19.12
C ASP A 148 6.39 -4.94 18.48
N ALA A 149 5.79 -4.84 17.30
CA ALA A 149 5.44 -3.56 16.67
C ALA A 149 4.17 -2.94 17.25
N ILE A 150 3.34 -3.69 17.98
CA ILE A 150 2.05 -3.25 18.52
C ILE A 150 2.18 -2.89 20.01
N CYS A 151 1.81 -1.66 20.35
CA CYS A 151 1.83 -1.16 21.73
C CYS A 151 0.43 -1.13 22.37
N TYR A 152 -0.61 -1.13 21.54
CA TYR A 152 -1.99 -1.23 22.01
C TYR A 152 -2.85 -1.97 20.99
N SER A 153 -3.77 -2.79 21.48
CA SER A 153 -4.73 -3.50 20.66
C SER A 153 -6.05 -3.70 21.41
N ALA A 154 -7.18 -3.43 20.77
CA ALA A 154 -8.51 -3.68 21.32
C ALA A 154 -9.52 -4.12 20.23
N VAL A 155 -10.63 -4.73 20.64
CA VAL A 155 -11.79 -4.98 19.80
C VAL A 155 -12.87 -3.95 20.11
N GLU A 156 -13.53 -3.44 19.07
CA GLU A 156 -14.62 -2.46 19.12
C GLU A 156 -15.91 -3.00 18.48
#